data_AF-A0A059LCP8-F1
#
_entry.id   AF-A0A059LCP8-F1
#
_cell.length_a   1.000
_cell.length_b   1.000
_cell.length_c   1.000
_cell.angle_alpha   90.00
_cell.angle_beta   90.00
_cell.angle_gamma   90.00
#
_symmetry.space_group_name_H-M   'P 1'
#
loop_
_entity.id
_entity.type
_entity.pdbx_description
1 polymer ?
#
loop_
_entity_poly.entity_id
_entity_poly.type
_entity_poly.pdbx_seq_one_letter_code
_entity_poly.pdbx_strand_id
1 'polypeptide(L)'
;APATTSGRRKKGKSSAAGPRQRRLPESLQRAIGEAQLLYVKGDYARSAAAWEEVIREDPNLPDSWHALGVLHETQGDDAKALKFFTVAATCSPRDTALWARVAGLNARAGNLAEAAACLKRVVAREPGNVEAHLERALLLQHLGDDRRALAGLERVAELDPGNGEALKSRARLLHRMGRAGEAMALLERRLAPGLEPGGD
;
A
#
# COMPACT_ATOMS: atom_id res chain seq x y z
N ALA A 1 24.25 -19.72 50.99
CA ALA A 1 25.59 -19.65 50.35
C ALA A 1 26.44 -20.79 50.89
N PRO A 2 27.51 -21.25 50.21
CA PRO A 2 27.98 -20.96 48.84
C PRO A 2 27.54 -22.05 47.82
N ALA A 3 27.58 -21.88 46.48
CA ALA A 3 28.67 -22.12 45.50
C ALA A 3 29.32 -23.53 45.57
N THR A 4 29.59 -24.29 44.49
CA THR A 4 29.24 -24.19 43.04
C THR A 4 29.17 -25.65 42.44
N THR A 5 29.51 -26.14 41.23
CA THR A 5 30.24 -25.64 40.03
C THR A 5 29.97 -26.51 38.76
N SER A 6 29.76 -25.89 37.60
CA SER A 6 29.93 -26.38 36.19
C SER A 6 29.29 -27.71 35.69
N GLY A 7 28.55 -27.62 34.57
CA GLY A 7 28.06 -28.77 33.77
C GLY A 7 27.75 -28.43 32.30
N ARG A 8 28.48 -27.48 31.71
CA ARG A 8 28.06 -26.69 30.53
C ARG A 8 28.19 -27.42 29.17
N ARG A 9 27.27 -28.34 28.84
CA ARG A 9 27.19 -28.92 27.48
C ARG A 9 26.76 -27.87 26.45
N LYS A 10 27.65 -27.55 25.50
CA LYS A 10 27.36 -26.71 24.32
C LYS A 10 26.37 -27.44 23.40
N LYS A 11 25.20 -26.85 23.11
CA LYS A 11 24.50 -27.06 21.83
C LYS A 11 24.89 -25.93 20.88
N GLY A 12 25.02 -26.26 19.59
CA GLY A 12 25.66 -25.38 18.60
C GLY A 12 24.89 -24.09 18.33
N LYS A 13 25.61 -23.01 18.05
CA LYS A 13 25.04 -21.80 17.45
C LYS A 13 24.66 -22.09 16.00
N SER A 14 23.41 -22.49 15.74
CA SER A 14 22.82 -22.30 14.42
C SER A 14 22.47 -20.82 14.24
N SER A 15 23.49 -19.98 14.04
CA SER A 15 23.29 -18.57 13.69
C SER A 15 22.59 -18.52 12.33
N ALA A 16 21.28 -18.28 12.34
CA ALA A 16 20.52 -18.08 11.13
C ALA A 16 21.15 -16.91 10.36
N ALA A 17 21.78 -17.22 9.22
CA ALA A 17 22.30 -16.18 8.35
C ALA A 17 21.09 -15.38 7.84
N GLY A 18 21.03 -14.10 8.20
CA GLY A 18 20.09 -13.17 7.57
C GLY A 18 20.25 -13.21 6.05
N PRO A 19 19.22 -12.83 5.27
CA PRO A 19 19.26 -12.89 3.82
C PRO A 19 20.52 -12.17 3.32
N ARG A 20 21.42 -12.93 2.69
CA ARG A 20 22.69 -12.39 2.17
C ARG A 20 22.33 -11.31 1.16
N GLN A 21 22.65 -10.06 1.48
CA GLN A 21 22.47 -8.94 0.56
C GLN A 21 23.24 -9.26 -0.73
N ARG A 22 22.48 -9.52 -1.80
CA ARG A 22 23.01 -9.83 -3.12
C ARG A 22 23.64 -8.55 -3.66
N ARG A 23 24.93 -8.35 -3.40
CA ARG A 23 25.71 -7.26 -4.00
C ARG A 23 25.56 -7.37 -5.52
N LEU A 24 24.96 -6.36 -6.12
CA LEU A 24 24.82 -6.25 -7.56
C LEU A 24 26.23 -6.15 -8.20
N PRO A 25 26.45 -6.64 -9.43
CA PRO A 25 27.72 -6.45 -10.13
C PRO A 25 28.11 -4.97 -10.24
N GLU A 26 29.40 -4.65 -10.24
CA GLU A 26 29.86 -3.26 -10.36
C GLU A 26 29.47 -2.59 -11.69
N SER A 27 29.33 -3.39 -12.76
CA SER A 27 28.73 -2.95 -14.03
C SER A 27 27.28 -2.48 -13.82
N LEU A 28 26.48 -3.27 -13.12
CA LEU A 28 25.07 -2.98 -12.85
C LEU A 28 24.92 -1.77 -11.90
N GLN A 29 25.75 -1.67 -10.87
CA GLN A 29 25.79 -0.49 -9.98
C GLN A 29 26.15 0.79 -10.75
N ARG A 30 27.09 0.72 -11.70
CA ARG A 30 27.45 1.86 -12.57
C ARG A 30 26.29 2.25 -13.48
N ALA A 31 25.64 1.28 -14.15
CA ALA A 31 24.49 1.53 -15.01
C ALA A 31 23.31 2.15 -14.24
N ILE A 32 23.04 1.69 -13.02
CA ILE A 32 22.04 2.28 -12.11
C ILE A 32 22.38 3.75 -11.79
N GLY A 33 23.62 4.04 -11.41
CA GLY A 33 24.07 5.40 -11.10
C GLY A 33 24.03 6.35 -12.31
N GLU A 34 24.35 5.83 -13.50
CA GLU A 34 24.25 6.57 -14.75
C GLU A 34 22.79 6.84 -15.13
N ALA A 35 21.91 5.84 -15.06
CA ALA A 35 20.47 5.99 -15.31
C ALA A 35 19.82 7.02 -14.38
N GLN A 36 20.21 7.04 -13.10
CA GLN A 36 19.79 8.05 -12.12
C GLN A 36 20.33 9.45 -12.46
N LEU A 37 21.60 9.57 -12.85
CA LEU A 37 22.20 10.85 -13.23
C LEU A 37 21.58 11.43 -14.52
N LEU A 38 21.20 10.58 -15.46
CA LEU A 38 20.49 10.97 -16.68
C LEU A 38 19.07 11.48 -16.37
N TYR A 39 18.35 10.80 -15.46
CA TYR A 39 17.05 11.26 -14.95
C TYR A 39 17.14 12.65 -14.30
N VAL A 40 18.12 12.87 -13.41
CA VAL A 40 18.35 14.17 -12.74
C VAL A 40 18.73 15.29 -13.73
N LYS A 41 19.33 14.94 -14.88
CA LYS A 41 19.61 15.87 -15.98
C LYS A 41 18.42 16.12 -16.92
N GLY A 42 17.28 15.44 -16.73
CA GLY A 42 16.14 15.48 -17.63
C GLY A 42 16.32 14.71 -18.95
N ASP A 43 17.42 13.96 -19.12
CA ASP A 43 17.63 13.08 -20.28
C ASP A 43 16.89 11.75 -20.05
N TYR A 44 15.55 11.84 -20.02
CA TYR A 44 14.69 10.70 -19.76
C TYR A 44 14.78 9.63 -20.85
N ALA A 45 15.13 10.00 -22.09
CA ALA A 45 15.30 9.04 -23.19
C ALA A 45 16.49 8.11 -22.92
N ARG A 46 17.66 8.65 -22.56
CA ARG A 46 18.82 7.82 -22.21
C ARG A 46 18.68 7.16 -20.84
N SER A 47 18.02 7.81 -19.88
CA SER A 47 17.74 7.18 -18.58
C SER A 47 16.86 5.93 -18.74
N ALA A 48 15.81 5.99 -19.56
CA ALA A 48 14.97 4.82 -19.86
C ALA A 48 15.78 3.68 -20.50
N ALA A 49 16.57 3.98 -21.54
CA ALA A 49 17.43 2.99 -22.18
C ALA A 49 18.42 2.34 -21.19
N ALA A 50 19.06 3.13 -20.31
CA ALA A 50 19.95 2.62 -19.28
C ALA A 50 19.23 1.71 -18.26
N TRP A 51 17.99 2.04 -17.87
CA TRP A 51 17.17 1.16 -17.02
C TRP A 51 16.73 -0.13 -17.73
N GLU A 52 16.44 -0.08 -19.03
CA GLU A 52 16.18 -1.28 -19.84
C GLU A 52 17.40 -2.21 -19.92
N GLU A 53 18.63 -1.68 -19.89
CA GLU A 53 19.85 -2.49 -19.79
C GLU A 53 19.96 -3.17 -18.42
N VAL A 54 19.69 -2.44 -17.33
CA VAL A 54 19.70 -3.00 -15.97
C VAL A 54 18.66 -4.12 -15.83
N ILE A 55 17.49 -3.96 -16.44
CA ILE A 55 16.41 -4.97 -16.49
C ILE A 55 16.80 -6.20 -17.33
N ARG A 56 17.61 -6.02 -18.38
CA ARG A 56 18.12 -7.12 -19.22
C ARG A 56 19.08 -8.02 -18.46
N GLU A 57 19.90 -7.44 -17.59
CA GLU A 57 20.85 -8.15 -16.72
C GLU A 57 20.20 -8.74 -15.46
N ASP A 58 19.23 -8.05 -14.85
CA ASP A 58 18.46 -8.58 -13.71
C ASP A 58 16.98 -8.16 -13.74
N PRO A 59 16.11 -8.94 -14.42
CA PRO A 59 14.69 -8.62 -14.54
C PRO A 59 13.90 -8.77 -13.23
N ASN A 60 14.53 -9.26 -12.15
CA ASN A 60 13.91 -9.38 -10.84
C ASN A 60 14.23 -8.20 -9.90
N LEU A 61 15.01 -7.20 -10.34
CA LEU A 61 15.32 -6.00 -9.56
C LEU A 61 14.12 -5.02 -9.55
N PRO A 62 13.39 -4.84 -8.43
CA PRO A 62 12.15 -4.05 -8.40
C PRO A 62 12.40 -2.57 -8.69
N ASP A 63 13.54 -2.05 -8.22
CA ASP A 63 13.95 -0.65 -8.28
C ASP A 63 14.02 -0.13 -9.72
N SER A 64 14.46 -0.96 -10.67
CA SER A 64 14.58 -0.59 -12.09
C SER A 64 13.22 -0.45 -12.77
N TRP A 65 12.30 -1.36 -12.46
CA TRP A 65 10.90 -1.27 -12.89
C TRP A 65 10.19 -0.08 -12.25
N HIS A 66 10.47 0.22 -10.98
CA HIS A 66 9.94 1.41 -10.30
C HIS A 66 10.49 2.69 -10.92
N ALA A 67 11.78 2.74 -11.27
CA ALA A 67 12.40 3.91 -11.90
C ALA A 67 11.82 4.21 -13.30
N LEU A 68 11.59 3.19 -14.14
CA LEU A 68 10.85 3.36 -15.40
C LEU A 68 9.40 3.84 -15.16
N GLY A 69 8.76 3.35 -14.10
CA GLY A 69 7.45 3.84 -13.68
C GLY A 69 7.44 5.33 -13.36
N VAL A 70 8.40 5.79 -12.54
CA VAL A 70 8.56 7.21 -12.18
C VAL A 70 8.85 8.06 -13.43
N LEU A 71 9.76 7.60 -14.28
CA LEU A 71 10.17 8.28 -15.51
C LEU A 71 8.99 8.52 -16.46
N HIS A 72 8.07 7.57 -16.59
CA HIS A 72 6.86 7.75 -17.39
C HIS A 72 5.78 8.57 -16.68
N GLU A 73 5.58 8.45 -15.37
CA GLU A 73 4.65 9.33 -14.63
C GLU A 73 5.09 10.80 -14.73
N THR A 74 6.40 11.08 -14.69
CA THR A 74 6.98 12.41 -14.93
C THR A 74 6.78 12.93 -16.36
N GLN A 75 6.54 12.05 -17.34
CA GLN A 75 6.17 12.42 -18.72
C GLN A 75 4.65 12.54 -18.94
N GLY A 76 3.83 12.22 -17.93
CA GLY A 76 2.37 12.09 -18.08
C GLY A 76 1.91 10.79 -18.75
N ASP A 77 2.83 9.84 -18.99
CA ASP A 77 2.58 8.52 -19.57
C ASP A 77 1.97 7.54 -18.52
N ASP A 78 0.89 7.94 -17.83
CA ASP A 78 0.26 7.19 -16.73
C ASP A 78 0.00 5.71 -17.09
N ALA A 79 -0.41 5.44 -18.34
CA ALA A 79 -0.68 4.09 -18.84
C ALA A 79 0.59 3.22 -19.08
N LYS A 80 1.77 3.83 -19.23
CA LYS A 80 3.07 3.12 -19.23
C LYS A 80 3.58 2.99 -17.80
N ALA A 81 3.49 4.06 -17.01
CA ALA A 81 3.87 4.10 -15.60
C ALA A 81 3.18 2.97 -14.81
N LEU A 82 1.86 2.82 -14.97
CA LEU A 82 1.08 1.75 -14.37
C LEU A 82 1.61 0.35 -14.70
N LYS A 83 2.03 0.09 -15.95
CA LYS A 83 2.60 -1.21 -16.34
C LYS A 83 3.91 -1.47 -15.59
N PHE A 84 4.83 -0.52 -15.60
CA PHE A 84 6.14 -0.66 -14.95
C PHE A 84 6.03 -0.76 -13.42
N PHE A 85 5.19 0.05 -12.77
CA PHE A 85 4.91 -0.10 -11.34
C PHE A 85 4.22 -1.42 -10.99
N THR A 86 3.35 -1.95 -11.87
CA THR A 86 2.74 -3.28 -11.66
C THR A 86 3.81 -4.38 -11.67
N VAL A 87 4.78 -4.33 -12.60
CA VAL A 87 5.91 -5.27 -12.60
C VAL A 87 6.75 -5.13 -11.32
N ALA A 88 7.13 -3.90 -10.94
CA ALA A 88 7.86 -3.63 -9.69
C ALA A 88 7.16 -4.22 -8.47
N ALA A 89 5.84 -4.02 -8.35
CA ALA A 89 5.02 -4.57 -7.27
C ALA A 89 4.96 -6.11 -7.30
N THR A 90 4.97 -6.75 -8.47
CA THR A 90 5.08 -8.22 -8.57
C THR A 90 6.46 -8.77 -8.21
N CYS A 91 7.55 -8.03 -8.47
CA CYS A 91 8.90 -8.39 -8.01
C CYS A 91 9.04 -8.21 -6.48
N SER A 92 8.37 -7.20 -5.92
CA SER A 92 8.29 -6.92 -4.47
C SER A 92 6.88 -7.16 -3.89
N PRO A 93 6.38 -8.41 -3.83
CA PRO A 93 5.00 -8.71 -3.41
C PRO A 93 4.71 -8.51 -1.91
N ARG A 94 5.67 -7.95 -1.16
CA ARG A 94 5.54 -7.51 0.24
C ARG A 94 5.59 -6.00 0.41
N ASP A 95 5.97 -5.25 -0.63
CA ASP A 95 6.03 -3.79 -0.61
C ASP A 95 4.62 -3.22 -0.78
N THR A 96 4.11 -2.62 0.28
CA THR A 96 2.78 -2.03 0.36
C THR A 96 2.69 -0.68 -0.35
N ALA A 97 3.77 0.10 -0.39
CA ALA A 97 3.82 1.38 -1.09
C ALA A 97 3.72 1.19 -2.61
N LEU A 98 4.38 0.16 -3.17
CA LEU A 98 4.22 -0.22 -4.58
C LEU A 98 2.78 -0.66 -4.89
N TRP A 99 2.15 -1.49 -4.04
CA TRP A 99 0.74 -1.86 -4.23
C TRP A 99 -0.23 -0.68 -4.08
N ALA A 100 0.04 0.27 -3.19
CA ALA A 100 -0.75 1.50 -3.07
C ALA A 100 -0.62 2.39 -4.31
N ARG A 101 0.60 2.62 -4.83
CA ARG A 101 0.81 3.42 -6.06
C ARG A 101 0.12 2.79 -7.28
N VAL A 102 0.22 1.47 -7.43
CA VAL A 102 -0.50 0.72 -8.48
C VAL A 102 -2.03 0.80 -8.29
N ALA A 103 -2.52 0.85 -7.06
CA ALA A 103 -3.95 1.06 -6.80
C ALA A 103 -4.40 2.48 -7.21
N GLY A 104 -3.68 3.52 -6.80
CA GLY A 104 -3.99 4.90 -7.14
C GLY A 104 -4.00 5.14 -8.65
N LEU A 105 -3.01 4.61 -9.38
CA LEU A 105 -2.97 4.67 -10.85
C LEU A 105 -4.14 3.95 -11.51
N ASN A 106 -4.53 2.76 -11.02
CA ASN A 106 -5.72 2.08 -11.50
C ASN A 106 -7.00 2.88 -11.20
N ALA A 107 -7.10 3.53 -10.05
CA ALA A 107 -8.23 4.39 -9.71
C ALA A 107 -8.31 5.63 -10.62
N ARG A 108 -7.18 6.29 -10.91
CA ARG A 108 -7.09 7.38 -11.91
C ARG A 108 -7.52 6.92 -13.31
N ALA A 109 -7.19 5.69 -13.69
CA ALA A 109 -7.55 5.09 -14.97
C ALA A 109 -9.00 4.54 -15.04
N GLY A 110 -9.77 4.57 -13.95
CA GLY A 110 -11.12 3.99 -13.88
C GLY A 110 -11.17 2.47 -13.66
N ASN A 111 -10.02 1.81 -13.50
CA ASN A 111 -9.89 0.37 -13.21
C ASN A 111 -10.18 0.08 -11.73
N LEU A 112 -11.42 0.34 -11.28
CA LEU A 112 -11.77 0.35 -9.85
C LEU A 112 -11.62 -1.03 -9.19
N ALA A 113 -11.82 -2.11 -9.95
CA ALA A 113 -11.69 -3.49 -9.45
C ALA A 113 -10.23 -3.86 -9.19
N GLU A 114 -9.34 -3.50 -10.11
CA GLU A 114 -7.89 -3.68 -10.03
C GLU A 114 -7.32 -2.85 -8.87
N ALA A 115 -7.77 -1.61 -8.71
CA ALA A 115 -7.42 -0.75 -7.57
C ALA A 115 -7.84 -1.38 -6.23
N ALA A 116 -9.08 -1.83 -6.10
CA ALA A 116 -9.58 -2.50 -4.89
C ALA A 116 -8.86 -3.85 -4.63
N ALA A 117 -8.40 -4.55 -5.67
CA ALA A 117 -7.58 -5.76 -5.56
C ALA A 117 -6.14 -5.47 -5.13
N CYS A 118 -5.56 -4.35 -5.55
CA CYS A 118 -4.24 -3.90 -5.11
C CYS A 118 -4.27 -3.45 -3.63
N LEU A 119 -5.25 -2.63 -3.24
CA LEU A 119 -5.42 -2.28 -1.82
C LEU A 119 -5.76 -3.48 -0.93
N LYS A 120 -6.42 -4.53 -1.47
CA LYS A 120 -6.60 -5.80 -0.75
C LYS A 120 -5.24 -6.44 -0.36
N ARG A 121 -4.18 -6.22 -1.14
CA ARG A 121 -2.81 -6.65 -0.79
C ARG A 121 -2.19 -5.76 0.29
N VAL A 122 -2.42 -4.44 0.22
CA VAL A 122 -1.97 -3.47 1.25
C VAL A 122 -2.57 -3.81 2.62
N VAL A 123 -3.90 -3.84 2.75
CA VAL A 123 -4.57 -4.07 4.06
C VAL A 123 -4.36 -5.48 4.62
N ALA A 124 -3.94 -6.45 3.79
CA ALA A 124 -3.55 -7.79 4.22
C ALA A 124 -2.10 -7.87 4.74
N ARG A 125 -1.30 -6.81 4.56
CA ARG A 125 0.04 -6.63 5.13
C ARG A 125 0.05 -5.60 6.25
N GLU A 126 -0.80 -4.58 6.15
CA GLU A 126 -0.98 -3.53 7.14
C GLU A 126 -2.45 -3.46 7.61
N PRO A 127 -2.89 -4.35 8.53
CA PRO A 127 -4.28 -4.37 9.01
C PRO A 127 -4.73 -3.13 9.78
N GLY A 128 -3.82 -2.19 10.04
CA GLY A 128 -4.05 -0.88 10.65
C GLY A 128 -3.90 0.32 9.70
N ASN A 129 -3.64 0.12 8.40
CA ASN A 129 -3.57 1.23 7.44
C ASN A 129 -4.98 1.77 7.15
N VAL A 130 -5.34 2.85 7.83
CA VAL A 130 -6.66 3.51 7.77
C VAL A 130 -7.01 3.95 6.35
N GLU A 131 -6.05 4.57 5.66
CA GLU A 131 -6.21 5.12 4.31
C GLU A 131 -6.51 3.99 3.31
N ALA A 132 -5.71 2.93 3.30
CA ALA A 132 -5.91 1.78 2.42
C ALA A 132 -7.20 0.99 2.72
N HIS A 133 -7.73 1.01 3.95
CA HIS A 133 -9.08 0.49 4.24
C HIS A 133 -10.17 1.41 3.69
N LEU A 134 -10.03 2.73 3.86
CA LEU A 134 -10.99 3.74 3.42
C LEU A 134 -11.11 3.80 1.89
N GLU A 135 -9.99 4.00 1.19
CA GLU A 135 -9.94 4.02 -0.28
C GLU A 135 -10.55 2.75 -0.89
N ARG A 136 -10.17 1.59 -0.36
CA ARG A 136 -10.68 0.30 -0.82
C ARG A 136 -12.18 0.16 -0.58
N ALA A 137 -12.69 0.66 0.54
CA ALA A 137 -14.12 0.64 0.83
C ALA A 137 -14.90 1.58 -0.09
N LEU A 138 -14.37 2.77 -0.38
CA LEU A 138 -14.94 3.71 -1.34
C LEU A 138 -14.98 3.11 -2.76
N LEU A 139 -13.90 2.47 -3.21
CA LEU A 139 -13.86 1.77 -4.51
C LEU A 139 -14.90 0.63 -4.57
N LEU A 140 -15.04 -0.16 -3.49
CA LEU A 140 -16.06 -1.21 -3.40
C LEU A 140 -17.49 -0.64 -3.41
N GLN A 141 -17.73 0.52 -2.79
CA GLN A 141 -19.02 1.21 -2.84
C GLN A 141 -19.38 1.71 -4.26
N HIS A 142 -18.39 2.14 -5.04
CA HIS A 142 -18.58 2.49 -6.46
C HIS A 142 -18.85 1.25 -7.34
N LEU A 143 -18.23 0.11 -7.01
CA LEU A 143 -18.47 -1.18 -7.64
C LEU A 143 -19.80 -1.87 -7.18
N GLY A 144 -20.53 -1.28 -6.23
CA GLY A 144 -21.78 -1.84 -5.70
C GLY A 144 -21.61 -3.02 -4.72
N ASP A 145 -20.38 -3.32 -4.28
CA ASP A 145 -20.10 -4.34 -3.26
C ASP A 145 -20.30 -3.78 -1.85
N ASP A 146 -21.54 -3.37 -1.57
CA ASP A 146 -21.93 -2.65 -0.35
C ASP A 146 -21.58 -3.45 0.92
N ARG A 147 -21.66 -4.78 0.86
CA ARG A 147 -21.31 -5.65 1.98
C ARG A 147 -19.82 -5.57 2.32
N ARG A 148 -18.92 -5.54 1.33
CA ARG A 148 -17.47 -5.45 1.57
C ARG A 148 -16.97 -4.02 1.71
N ALA A 149 -17.70 -3.04 1.19
CA ALA A 149 -17.50 -1.63 1.49
C ALA A 149 -17.84 -1.34 2.97
N LEU A 150 -19.01 -1.77 3.45
CA LEU A 150 -19.45 -1.57 4.83
C LEU A 150 -18.45 -2.13 5.85
N ALA A 151 -18.01 -3.38 5.66
CA ALA A 151 -17.01 -4.00 6.52
C ALA A 151 -15.64 -3.29 6.49
N GLY A 152 -15.29 -2.63 5.38
CA GLY A 152 -14.09 -1.78 5.30
C GLY A 152 -14.25 -0.46 6.08
N LEU A 153 -15.42 0.19 5.97
CA LEU A 153 -15.75 1.41 6.70
C LEU A 153 -15.90 1.17 8.21
N GLU A 154 -16.38 -0.01 8.60
CA GLU A 154 -16.40 -0.48 9.98
C GLU A 154 -14.98 -0.66 10.52
N ARG A 155 -14.08 -1.28 9.73
CA ARG A 155 -12.66 -1.38 10.11
C ARG A 155 -11.96 -0.02 10.18
N VAL A 156 -12.34 0.95 9.36
CA VAL A 156 -11.87 2.34 9.53
C VAL A 156 -12.38 2.93 10.85
N ALA A 157 -13.67 2.78 11.17
CA ALA A 157 -14.25 3.31 12.41
C ALA A 157 -13.70 2.65 13.70
N GLU A 158 -13.14 1.43 13.61
CA GLU A 158 -12.37 0.78 14.69
C GLU A 158 -10.98 1.40 14.89
N LEU A 159 -10.31 1.80 13.80
CA LEU A 159 -8.93 2.30 13.80
C LEU A 159 -8.85 3.82 14.01
N ASP A 160 -9.78 4.54 13.41
CA ASP A 160 -9.97 6.00 13.50
C ASP A 160 -11.48 6.28 13.68
N PRO A 161 -11.98 6.25 14.93
CA PRO A 161 -13.35 6.68 15.24
C PRO A 161 -13.63 8.16 14.92
N GLY A 162 -12.57 8.96 14.68
CA GLY A 162 -12.67 10.35 14.29
C GLY A 162 -13.10 10.53 12.83
N ASN A 163 -12.87 9.53 11.97
CA ASN A 163 -12.87 9.65 10.51
C ASN A 163 -14.21 10.12 9.91
N GLY A 164 -14.27 11.41 9.57
CA GLY A 164 -15.49 12.04 9.07
C GLY A 164 -15.99 11.47 7.73
N GLU A 165 -15.09 11.03 6.83
CA GLU A 165 -15.51 10.52 5.52
C GLU A 165 -15.90 9.05 5.55
N ALA A 166 -15.25 8.23 6.40
CA ALA A 166 -15.73 6.88 6.66
C ALA A 166 -17.11 6.88 7.31
N LEU A 167 -17.37 7.78 8.26
CA LEU A 167 -18.66 7.95 8.91
C LEU A 167 -19.77 8.33 7.91
N LYS A 168 -19.55 9.36 7.09
CA LYS A 168 -20.49 9.76 6.02
C LYS A 168 -20.74 8.63 5.04
N SER A 169 -19.68 7.94 4.60
CA SER A 169 -19.78 6.81 3.68
C SER A 169 -20.61 5.68 4.29
N ARG A 170 -20.36 5.34 5.55
CA ARG A 170 -21.08 4.28 6.27
C ARG A 170 -22.56 4.62 6.43
N ALA A 171 -22.91 5.86 6.78
CA ALA A 171 -24.30 6.31 6.85
C ALA A 171 -25.01 6.29 5.48
N ARG A 172 -24.36 6.79 4.41
CA ARG A 172 -24.88 6.71 3.03
C ARG A 172 -25.14 5.26 2.60
N LEU A 173 -24.22 4.36 2.94
CA LEU A 173 -24.27 2.94 2.58
C LEU A 173 -25.36 2.18 3.35
N LEU A 174 -25.45 2.39 4.67
CA LEU A 174 -26.54 1.84 5.49
C LEU A 174 -27.91 2.31 4.99
N HIS A 175 -28.06 3.59 4.62
CA HIS A 175 -29.27 4.10 4.00
C HIS A 175 -29.59 3.41 2.66
N ARG A 176 -28.62 3.22 1.76
CA ARG A 176 -28.79 2.46 0.50
C ARG A 176 -29.20 1.01 0.75
N MET A 177 -28.72 0.39 1.84
CA MET A 177 -29.09 -0.96 2.27
C MET A 177 -30.45 -1.02 3.02
N GLY A 178 -31.22 0.07 3.09
CA GLY A 178 -32.49 0.14 3.82
C GLY A 178 -32.37 0.22 5.35
N ARG A 179 -31.14 0.24 5.89
CA ARG A 179 -30.82 0.24 7.33
C ARG A 179 -30.79 1.67 7.89
N ALA A 180 -31.84 2.44 7.59
CA ALA A 180 -31.88 3.88 7.86
C ALA A 180 -31.78 4.23 9.36
N GLY A 181 -32.40 3.44 10.24
CA GLY A 181 -32.31 3.65 11.70
C GLY A 181 -30.88 3.49 12.25
N GLU A 182 -30.10 2.55 11.71
CA GLU A 182 -28.69 2.40 12.07
C GLU A 182 -27.84 3.56 11.52
N ALA A 183 -28.19 4.11 10.35
CA ALA A 183 -27.54 5.30 9.81
C ALA A 183 -27.81 6.55 10.67
N MET A 184 -29.04 6.71 11.19
CA MET A 184 -29.39 7.78 12.12
C MET A 184 -28.61 7.68 13.43
N ALA A 185 -28.73 6.55 14.14
CA ALA A 185 -28.04 6.34 15.43
C ALA A 185 -26.51 6.49 15.34
N LEU A 186 -25.92 6.12 14.19
CA LEU A 186 -24.50 6.30 13.89
C LEU A 186 -24.11 7.79 13.76
N LEU A 187 -24.96 8.62 13.16
CA LEU A 187 -24.72 10.06 13.01
C LEU A 187 -25.02 10.82 14.30
N GLU A 188 -26.13 10.52 14.97
CA GLU A 188 -26.53 11.08 16.26
C GLU A 188 -25.42 10.90 17.31
N ARG A 189 -24.83 9.69 17.40
CA ARG A 189 -23.70 9.41 18.31
C ARG A 189 -22.45 10.25 18.03
N ARG A 190 -22.25 10.77 16.81
CA ARG A 190 -21.16 11.71 16.50
C ARG A 190 -21.55 13.17 16.74
N LEU A 191 -22.83 13.50 16.57
CA LEU A 191 -23.41 14.84 16.72
C LEU A 191 -23.77 15.20 18.17
N ALA A 192 -23.53 14.31 19.13
CA ALA A 192 -23.75 14.54 20.57
C ALA A 192 -22.45 14.73 21.40
N PRO A 193 -21.52 15.65 21.06
CA PRO A 193 -20.41 16.01 21.94
C PRO A 193 -20.93 16.91 23.08
N GLY A 194 -21.35 16.31 24.20
CA GLY A 194 -21.67 17.05 25.42
C GLY A 194 -23.17 17.23 25.72
N LEU A 195 -24.02 16.25 25.41
CA LEU A 195 -25.23 16.04 26.21
C LEU A 195 -24.84 15.38 27.54
N GLU A 196 -24.27 16.19 28.44
CA GLU A 196 -24.46 15.98 29.88
C GLU A 196 -25.98 15.92 30.12
N PRO A 197 -26.51 14.92 30.84
CA PRO A 197 -27.87 15.02 31.35
C PRO A 197 -27.87 16.13 32.41
N GLY A 198 -28.31 17.33 32.03
CA GLY A 198 -28.51 18.43 32.96
C GLY A 198 -29.49 17.97 34.04
N GLY A 199 -28.98 17.80 35.26
CA GLY A 199 -29.74 17.19 36.36
C GLY A 199 -30.90 18.05 36.83
N ASP A 200 -32.02 17.37 37.13
CA ASP A 200 -33.14 17.88 37.92
C ASP A 200 -32.73 18.14 39.40
#